data_AF-A0A060CPM1-F1
#
_entry.id   AF-A0A060CPM1-F1
#
_cell.length_a   1.000
_cell.length_b   1.000
_cell.length_c   1.000
_cell.angle_alpha   90.00
_cell.angle_beta   90.00
_cell.angle_gamma   90.00
#
_symmetry.space_group_name_H-M   'P 1'
#
loop_
_entity.id
_entity.type
_entity.pdbx_description
1 polymer ?
#
loop_
_entity_poly.entity_id
_entity_poly.type
_entity_poly.pdbx_seq_one_letter_code
_entity_poly.pdbx_strand_id
1 'polypeptide(L)' 'YEKYPTLMEDHFGGSQRAGVLAAACGLSTSIATGYSNAGLNAWYLCMLLHKEGWSRLGFFGYDLQD' A
#
# COMPACT_ATOMS: atom_id res chain seq x y z
N TYR A 1 -7.68 6.68 -5.58
CA TYR A 1 -8.52 5.74 -6.34
C TYR A 1 -10.01 6.05 -6.23
N GLU A 2 -10.56 6.38 -5.05
CA GLU A 2 -12.02 6.60 -4.89
C GLU A 2 -12.57 7.84 -5.61
N LYS A 3 -11.80 8.94 -5.63
CA LYS A 3 -12.23 10.21 -6.24
C LYS A 3 -12.09 10.25 -7.77
N TYR A 4 -11.26 9.37 -8.33
CA TYR A 4 -10.90 9.39 -9.75
C TYR A 4 -11.09 7.98 -10.33
N PRO A 5 -12.27 7.67 -10.89
CA PRO A 5 -12.58 6.33 -11.38
C PRO A 5 -11.60 5.82 -12.44
N THR A 6 -11.16 6.69 -13.34
CA THR A 6 -10.16 6.35 -14.37
C THR A 6 -8.81 5.94 -13.78
N LEU A 7 -8.43 6.46 -12.61
CA LEU A 7 -7.23 6.01 -11.90
C LEU A 7 -7.43 4.61 -11.30
N MET A 8 -8.65 4.27 -10.87
CA MET A 8 -8.96 2.91 -10.40
C MET A 8 -9.01 1.90 -11.56
N GLU A 9 -9.43 2.34 -12.74
CA GLU A 9 -9.42 1.53 -13.97
C GLU A 9 -7.99 1.32 -14.50
N ASP A 10 -7.17 2.38 -14.55
CA ASP A 10 -5.77 2.28 -14.97
C ASP A 10 -4.98 1.34 -14.06
N HIS A 11 -5.11 1.51 -12.74
CA HIS A 11 -4.59 0.56 -11.76
C HIS A 11 -5.66 -0.48 -11.38
N PHE A 12 -6.20 -1.21 -12.37
CA PHE A 12 -7.26 -2.21 -12.14
C PHE A 12 -6.83 -3.32 -11.16
N GLY A 13 -5.56 -3.69 -11.18
CA GLY A 13 -4.99 -4.72 -10.29
C GLY A 13 -4.86 -4.25 -8.84
N GLY A 14 -5.40 -5.03 -7.90
CA GLY A 14 -5.29 -4.75 -6.47
C GLY A 14 -3.85 -4.65 -5.97
N SER A 15 -2.98 -5.57 -6.42
CA SER A 15 -1.57 -5.61 -6.04
C SER A 15 -0.80 -4.35 -6.45
N GLN A 16 -1.09 -3.79 -7.63
CA GLN A 16 -0.46 -2.54 -8.05
C GLN A 16 -0.89 -1.38 -7.14
N ARG A 17 -2.18 -1.31 -6.80
CA ARG A 17 -2.67 -0.25 -5.89
C ARG A 17 -2.10 -0.39 -4.48
N ALA A 18 -2.05 -1.61 -3.96
CA ALA A 18 -1.47 -1.93 -2.65
C ALA A 18 0.01 -1.51 -2.60
N GLY A 19 0.81 -1.95 -3.58
CA GLY A 19 2.22 -1.61 -3.68
C GLY A 19 2.48 -0.10 -3.80
N VAL A 20 1.72 0.62 -4.63
CA VAL A 20 1.87 2.07 -4.79
C VAL A 20 1.55 2.83 -3.50
N LEU A 21 0.46 2.46 -2.80
CA LEU A 21 0.09 3.08 -1.53
C LEU A 21 1.11 2.79 -0.43
N ALA A 22 1.52 1.53 -0.27
CA ALA A 22 2.49 1.15 0.75
C ALA A 22 3.88 1.74 0.49
N ALA A 23 4.30 1.84 -0.77
CA ALA A 23 5.54 2.53 -1.14
C ALA A 23 5.51 4.00 -0.73
N ALA A 24 4.41 4.70 -1.00
CA ALA A 24 4.26 6.10 -0.60
C ALA A 24 4.34 6.26 0.94
N CYS A 25 3.67 5.39 1.70
CA CYS A 25 3.72 5.37 3.17
C CYS A 25 5.13 5.07 3.71
N GLY A 26 5.78 4.04 3.19
CA GLY A 26 7.12 3.61 3.62
C GLY A 26 8.19 4.65 3.31
N LEU A 27 8.17 5.25 2.10
CA LEU A 27 9.10 6.30 1.71
C LEU A 27 8.88 7.57 2.55
N SER A 28 7.64 8.01 2.72
CA SER A 28 7.33 9.22 3.50
C SER A 28 7.81 9.08 4.94
N THR A 29 7.58 7.91 5.57
CA THR A 29 8.01 7.64 6.93
C THR A 29 9.53 7.53 7.05
N SER A 30 10.18 6.86 6.08
CA SER A 30 11.65 6.77 6.03
C SER A 30 12.29 8.14 5.93
N ILE A 31 11.78 9.01 5.06
CA ILE A 31 12.31 10.37 4.85
C ILE A 31 12.10 11.21 6.10
N ALA A 32 10.91 11.16 6.69
CA ALA A 32 10.59 11.93 7.89
C ALA A 32 11.45 11.53 9.11
N THR A 33 11.80 10.25 9.22
CA THR A 33 12.53 9.71 10.38
C THR A 33 14.02 9.52 10.15
N GLY A 34 14.49 9.51 8.90
CA GLY A 34 15.85 9.12 8.53
C GLY A 34 16.16 7.65 8.83
N TYR A 35 15.15 6.79 8.98
CA TYR A 35 15.31 5.42 9.47
C TYR A 35 14.49 4.40 8.65
N SER A 36 15.18 3.47 8.00
CA SER A 36 14.55 2.53 7.06
C SER A 36 13.57 1.56 7.72
N ASN A 37 13.83 1.07 8.94
CA ASN A 37 12.90 0.15 9.60
C ASN A 37 11.59 0.84 10.00
N ALA A 38 11.60 2.14 10.32
CA ALA A 38 10.35 2.88 10.53
C ALA A 38 9.52 2.94 9.23
N GLY A 39 10.18 3.13 8.08
CA GLY A 39 9.54 3.01 6.77
C GLY A 39 8.96 1.63 6.50
N LEU A 40 9.71 0.57 6.82
CA LEU A 40 9.27 -0.81 6.65
C LEU A 40 8.05 -1.13 7.53
N ASN A 41 8.02 -0.63 8.77
CA ASN A 41 6.83 -0.72 9.62
C ASN A 41 5.63 0.03 9.04
N ALA A 42 5.84 1.19 8.41
CA ALA A 42 4.78 1.96 7.76
C ALA A 42 4.25 1.28 6.49
N TRP A 43 5.10 0.56 5.76
CA TRP A 43 4.68 -0.28 4.64
C TRP A 43 3.66 -1.33 5.11
N TYR A 44 4.01 -2.12 6.13
CA TYR A 44 3.13 -3.17 6.67
C TYR A 44 1.84 -2.59 7.26
N LEU A 45 1.93 -1.49 8.00
CA LEU A 45 0.74 -0.81 8.50
C LEU A 45 -0.18 -0.35 7.36
N CYS A 46 0.38 0.16 6.26
CA CYS A 46 -0.42 0.54 5.09
C CYS A 46 -1.12 -0.66 4.46
N MET A 47 -0.47 -1.83 4.39
CA MET A 47 -1.08 -3.04 3.85
C MET A 47 -2.29 -3.50 4.68
N LEU A 48 -2.15 -3.52 6.00
CA LEU A 48 -3.24 -3.84 6.93
C LEU A 48 -4.42 -2.87 6.78
N LEU A 49 -4.15 -1.56 6.78
CA LEU A 49 -5.19 -0.53 6.64
C LEU A 49 -5.86 -0.57 5.26
N HIS A 50 -5.12 -0.87 4.19
CA HIS A 50 -5.70 -1.04 2.85
C HIS A 50 -6.64 -2.25 2.82
N LYS A 51 -6.19 -3.38 3.37
CA LYS A 51 -7.00 -4.61 3.43
C LYS A 51 -8.32 -4.37 4.14
N GLU A 52 -8.29 -3.74 5.31
CA GLU A 52 -9.51 -3.42 6.07
C GLU A 52 -10.35 -2.32 5.42
N GLY A 53 -9.71 -1.29 4.85
CA GLY A 53 -10.40 -0.15 4.24
C GLY A 53 -11.23 -0.51 2.99
N TRP A 54 -10.79 -1.52 2.22
CA TRP A 54 -11.47 -1.91 0.97
C TRP A 54 -11.87 -3.38 0.91
N SER A 55 -11.70 -4.14 2.00
CA SER A 55 -11.96 -5.60 2.06
C SER A 55 -11.23 -6.39 0.97
N ARG A 56 -10.12 -5.85 0.45
CA ARG A 56 -9.31 -6.41 -0.63
C ARG A 56 -7.91 -5.83 -0.59
N LEU A 57 -6.95 -6.58 -1.10
CA LEU A 57 -5.56 -6.12 -1.23
C LEU A 57 -5.01 -6.49 -2.62
N GLY A 58 -4.26 -7.58 -2.72
CA GLY A 58 -3.64 -8.08 -3.95
C GLY A 58 -4.20 -9.42 -4.43
N PHE A 59 -3.44 -10.07 -5.31
CA PHE A 59 -3.72 -11.44 -5.72
C PHE A 59 -3.55 -12.44 -4.55
N PHE A 60 -3.88 -13.71 -4.78
CA PHE A 60 -3.76 -14.77 -3.78
C PHE A 60 -2.31 -14.97 -3.31
N GLY A 61 -2.05 -14.79 -2.01
CA GLY A 61 -0.71 -14.89 -1.44
C GLY A 61 0.18 -13.66 -1.67
N TYR A 62 -0.38 -12.56 -2.18
CA TYR A 62 0.33 -11.28 -2.33
C TYR A 62 0.90 -10.81 -0.99
N ASP A 63 0.12 -10.95 0.09
CA ASP A 63 0.42 -10.48 1.44
C ASP A 63 1.25 -11.47 2.29
N LEU A 64 1.88 -12.49 1.70
CA LEU A 64 2.69 -13.44 2.48
C LEU A 64 3.83 -12.76 3.28
N GLN A 65 4.37 -11.67 2.73
CA GLN A 65 5.46 -10.90 3.33
C GLN A 65 4.97 -9.63 4.04
N ASP A 66 3.68 -9.30 3.93
CA ASP A 66 3.11 -7.99 4.29
C ASP A 66 2.36 -7.99 5.63
#